data_AF-A0A7Y3DUX7-F1
#
_entry.id   AF-A0A7Y3DUX7-F1
#
_cell.length_a   1.000
_cell.length_b   1.000
_cell.length_c   1.000
_cell.angle_alpha   90.00
_cell.angle_beta   90.00
_cell.angle_gamma   90.00
#
_symmetry.space_group_name_H-M   'P 1'
#
loop_
_entity.id
_entity.type
_entity.pdbx_description
1 polymer ?
#
loop_
_entity_poly.entity_id
_entity_poly.type
_entity_poly.pdbx_seq_one_letter_code
_entity_poly.pdbx_strand_id
1 'polypeptide(L)'
;MKTGFQQKLINWYSIHKRELPWRGSKDPYTIWLSEVILQQTQVKQGLPYFLVFKNNFPSVLDLARASEQEVLKLWQGLGYYSRARNLHKTAKIVEDAYNGEFPKNYEELIQLPGIGDYTASAISSICIDEPHAVVDGNVYRFYSRYFGIDTPVNSSKAKKEFKMLAQDLLPAAERGEFNQAVMEFGSRHCRPKSPGCESCVFSSSCFAHRYGKTDQFPVKIRKQKIRNRYFNYLLVQSNDNNRILMRKREHSDIWQNLYEFPLVETQLSVDDKSEYITDQLSEILKGDSFHAYLFNQDDITHKLSHQHIHTKFWIVETDSDLSDGIDVSMVNQYPVPVLIQDFIEEYGLKE
;
A
#
# COMPACT_ATOMS: atom_id res chain seq x y z
N MET A 1 -21.62 14.59 -28.42
CA MET A 1 -21.66 13.41 -27.50
C MET A 1 -20.74 13.57 -26.29
N LYS A 2 -19.46 13.96 -26.45
CA LYS A 2 -18.49 14.11 -25.34
C LYS A 2 -18.91 15.13 -24.26
N THR A 3 -19.36 16.31 -24.67
CA THR A 3 -19.81 17.37 -23.75
C THR A 3 -20.93 16.90 -22.82
N GLY A 4 -21.86 16.07 -23.31
CA GLY A 4 -22.93 15.51 -22.49
C GLY A 4 -22.45 14.46 -21.48
N PHE A 5 -21.43 13.67 -21.82
CA PHE A 5 -20.81 12.74 -20.88
C PHE A 5 -20.07 13.49 -19.77
N GLN A 6 -19.24 14.46 -20.17
CA GLN A 6 -18.44 15.30 -19.26
C GLN A 6 -19.33 16.04 -18.26
N GLN A 7 -20.36 16.75 -18.76
CA GLN A 7 -21.27 17.51 -17.90
C GLN A 7 -22.03 16.63 -16.93
N LYS A 8 -22.52 15.46 -17.35
CA LYS A 8 -23.21 14.52 -16.46
C LYS A 8 -22.31 14.08 -15.31
N LEU A 9 -21.04 13.81 -15.60
CA LEU A 9 -20.08 13.36 -14.59
C LEU A 9 -19.73 14.46 -13.60
N ILE A 10 -19.45 15.67 -14.08
CA ILE A 10 -19.17 16.84 -13.24
C ILE A 10 -20.38 17.20 -12.38
N ASN A 11 -21.59 17.24 -12.96
CA ASN A 11 -22.82 17.51 -12.21
C ASN A 11 -23.11 16.45 -11.15
N TRP A 12 -22.85 15.18 -11.46
CA TRP A 12 -22.97 14.12 -10.45
C TRP A 12 -21.95 14.33 -9.33
N TYR A 13 -20.71 14.69 -9.67
CA TYR A 13 -19.65 14.88 -8.69
C TYR A 13 -19.90 16.08 -7.77
N SER A 14 -20.41 17.20 -8.28
CA SER A 14 -20.69 18.39 -7.47
C SER A 14 -21.70 18.13 -6.35
N ILE A 15 -22.61 17.17 -6.53
CA ILE A 15 -23.63 16.76 -5.55
C ILE A 15 -23.13 15.61 -4.65
N HIS A 16 -22.33 14.68 -5.19
CA HIS A 16 -22.03 13.40 -4.52
C HIS A 16 -20.59 13.23 -4.02
N LYS A 17 -19.69 14.20 -4.27
CA LYS A 17 -18.32 14.16 -3.76
C LYS A 17 -18.30 14.02 -2.23
N ARG A 18 -17.47 13.11 -1.73
CA ARG A 18 -17.11 13.05 -0.30
C ARG A 18 -16.36 14.31 0.15
N GLU A 19 -16.53 14.72 1.39
CA GLU A 19 -15.60 15.64 2.03
C GLU A 19 -14.35 14.87 2.45
N LEU A 20 -13.18 15.24 1.93
CA LEU A 20 -11.90 14.59 2.22
C LEU A 20 -10.85 15.68 2.47
N PRO A 21 -9.91 15.52 3.43
CA PRO A 21 -9.00 16.58 3.83
C PRO A 21 -8.09 17.12 2.71
N TRP A 22 -7.75 16.28 1.73
CA TRP A 22 -6.94 16.68 0.58
C TRP A 22 -7.78 17.25 -0.58
N ARG A 23 -9.11 17.10 -0.55
CA ARG A 23 -9.99 17.60 -1.61
C ARG A 23 -10.14 19.11 -1.48
N GLY A 24 -10.04 19.80 -2.61
CA GLY A 24 -10.02 21.27 -2.67
C GLY A 24 -8.63 21.88 -2.43
N SER A 25 -7.65 21.10 -1.98
CA SER A 25 -6.25 21.52 -1.97
C SER A 25 -5.71 21.63 -3.39
N LYS A 26 -4.80 22.59 -3.59
CA LYS A 26 -3.94 22.71 -4.78
C LYS A 26 -2.46 22.50 -4.43
N ASP A 27 -2.17 22.15 -3.18
CA ASP A 27 -0.83 21.83 -2.70
C ASP A 27 -0.42 20.44 -3.22
N PRO A 28 0.61 20.35 -4.10
CA PRO A 28 1.07 19.08 -4.66
C PRO A 28 1.54 18.09 -3.58
N TYR A 29 2.13 18.55 -2.48
CA TYR A 29 2.56 17.67 -1.40
C TYR A 29 1.37 16.96 -0.75
N THR A 30 0.33 17.73 -0.39
CA THR A 30 -0.91 17.20 0.19
C THR A 30 -1.62 16.22 -0.73
N ILE A 31 -1.73 16.54 -2.02
CA ILE A 31 -2.37 15.66 -3.01
C ILE A 31 -1.54 14.39 -3.18
N TRP A 32 -0.23 14.52 -3.41
CA TRP A 32 0.69 13.39 -3.57
C TRP A 32 0.66 12.44 -2.38
N LEU A 33 0.74 12.96 -1.15
CA LEU A 33 0.68 12.15 0.06
C LEU A 33 -0.61 11.32 0.11
N SER A 34 -1.76 11.94 -0.21
CA SER A 34 -3.04 11.23 -0.26
C SER A 34 -3.07 10.15 -1.34
N GLU A 35 -2.57 10.44 -2.54
CA GLU A 35 -2.54 9.50 -3.66
C GLU A 35 -1.68 8.28 -3.33
N VAL A 36 -0.49 8.48 -2.75
CA VAL A 36 0.40 7.37 -2.36
C VAL A 36 -0.21 6.50 -1.26
N ILE A 37 -0.83 7.12 -0.24
CA ILE A 37 -1.52 6.39 0.85
C ILE A 37 -2.69 5.56 0.31
N LEU A 38 -3.43 6.08 -0.67
CA LEU A 38 -4.63 5.45 -1.23
C LEU A 38 -4.36 4.43 -2.34
N GLN A 39 -3.13 4.32 -2.83
CA GLN A 39 -2.75 3.26 -3.78
C GLN A 39 -3.04 1.87 -3.20
N GLN A 40 -4.03 1.18 -3.77
CA GLN A 40 -4.50 -0.13 -3.28
C GLN A 40 -5.01 -0.13 -1.83
N THR A 41 -5.35 1.04 -1.29
CA THR A 41 -5.93 1.22 0.04
C THR A 41 -7.31 1.86 -0.08
N GLN A 42 -8.30 1.36 0.66
CA GLN A 42 -9.60 2.02 0.72
C GLN A 42 -9.51 3.33 1.50
N VAL A 43 -10.32 4.33 1.12
CA VAL A 43 -10.33 5.64 1.79
C VAL A 43 -10.58 5.53 3.30
N LYS A 44 -11.49 4.65 3.74
CA LYS A 44 -11.74 4.42 5.18
C LYS A 44 -10.49 4.00 5.94
N GLN A 45 -9.63 3.18 5.33
CA GLN A 45 -8.39 2.72 5.93
C GLN A 45 -7.27 3.76 5.80
N GLY A 46 -7.18 4.47 4.67
CA GLY A 46 -6.11 5.42 4.42
C GLY A 46 -6.28 6.78 5.11
N LEU A 47 -7.51 7.21 5.38
CA LEU A 47 -7.78 8.53 5.96
C LEU A 47 -7.08 8.77 7.32
N PRO A 48 -7.13 7.84 8.31
CA PRO A 48 -6.39 8.01 9.57
C PRO A 48 -4.88 8.17 9.35
N TYR A 49 -4.30 7.38 8.43
CA TYR A 49 -2.88 7.47 8.10
C TYR A 49 -2.54 8.82 7.46
N PHE A 50 -3.36 9.31 6.53
CA PHE A 50 -3.16 10.63 5.94
C PHE A 50 -3.11 11.73 7.01
N LEU A 51 -4.05 11.70 7.97
CA LEU A 51 -4.11 12.70 9.04
C LEU A 51 -2.87 12.64 9.93
N VAL A 52 -2.46 11.43 10.34
CA VAL A 52 -1.24 11.23 11.15
C VAL A 52 0.01 11.68 10.39
N PHE A 53 0.16 11.30 9.13
CA PHE A 53 1.30 11.71 8.30
C PHE A 53 1.33 13.22 8.10
N LYS A 54 0.20 13.85 7.77
CA LYS A 54 0.14 15.29 7.55
C LYS A 54 0.39 16.09 8.83
N ASN A 55 0.03 15.54 9.99
CA ASN A 55 0.32 16.16 11.29
C ASN A 55 1.82 16.07 11.65
N ASN A 56 2.45 14.92 11.46
CA ASN A 56 3.87 14.71 11.78
C ASN A 56 4.81 15.32 10.73
N PHE A 57 4.38 15.35 9.48
CA PHE A 57 5.13 15.91 8.35
C PHE A 57 4.25 16.93 7.60
N PRO A 58 4.11 18.17 8.14
CA PRO A 58 3.28 19.20 7.53
C PRO A 58 3.70 19.60 6.12
N SER A 59 4.99 19.52 5.79
CA SER A 59 5.56 19.82 4.48
C SER A 59 6.41 18.66 3.93
N VAL A 60 6.78 18.75 2.64
CA VAL A 60 7.71 17.79 2.04
C VAL A 60 9.09 17.83 2.70
N LEU A 61 9.52 18.99 3.20
CA LEU A 61 10.80 19.15 3.90
C LEU A 61 10.81 18.41 5.23
N ASP A 62 9.70 18.46 5.99
CA ASP A 62 9.57 17.72 7.24
C ASP A 62 9.66 16.21 6.98
N LEU A 63 9.02 15.74 5.90
CA LEU A 63 9.10 14.34 5.49
C LEU A 63 10.50 13.94 5.00
N ALA A 64 11.20 14.83 4.29
CA ALA A 64 12.55 14.57 3.77
C ALA A 64 13.60 14.43 4.88
N ARG A 65 13.45 15.23 5.95
CA ARG A 65 14.36 15.27 7.10
C ARG A 65 14.12 14.17 8.12
N ALA A 66 12.98 13.51 8.07
CA ALA A 66 12.67 12.38 8.92
C ALA A 66 13.66 11.21 8.69
N SER A 67 13.83 10.38 9.71
CA SER A 67 14.49 9.09 9.51
C SER A 67 13.56 8.14 8.75
N GLU A 68 14.15 7.19 8.01
CA GLU A 68 13.34 6.16 7.34
C GLU A 68 12.56 5.30 8.35
N GLN A 69 13.13 5.10 9.54
CA GLN A 69 12.49 4.35 10.62
C GLN A 69 11.19 5.02 11.07
N GLU A 70 11.20 6.33 11.30
CA GLU A 70 10.00 7.11 11.67
C GLU A 70 8.92 7.02 10.60
N VAL A 71 9.30 7.19 9.32
CA VAL A 71 8.36 7.08 8.19
C VAL A 71 7.74 5.70 8.12
N LEU A 72 8.55 4.64 8.22
CA LEU A 72 8.06 3.25 8.19
C LEU A 72 7.21 2.93 9.42
N LYS A 73 7.50 3.54 10.57
CA LYS A 73 6.72 3.33 11.79
C LYS A 73 5.33 3.93 11.68
N LEU A 74 5.21 5.16 11.18
CA LEU A 74 3.91 5.76 10.91
C LEU A 74 3.15 5.02 9.79
N TRP A 75 3.86 4.39 8.85
CA TRP A 75 3.26 3.57 7.78
C TRP A 75 2.83 2.17 8.24
N GLN A 76 3.22 1.75 9.44
CA GLN A 76 3.00 0.39 9.92
C GLN A 76 1.51 0.02 9.88
N GLY A 77 1.21 -1.16 9.30
CA GLY A 77 -0.17 -1.63 9.13
C GLY A 77 -0.83 -1.25 7.80
N LEU A 78 -0.32 -0.26 7.06
CA LEU A 78 -0.90 0.14 5.78
C LEU A 78 -0.54 -0.79 4.61
N GLY A 79 0.53 -1.59 4.77
CA GLY A 79 1.03 -2.53 3.77
C GLY A 79 1.71 -1.86 2.57
N TYR A 80 2.27 -2.67 1.67
CA TYR A 80 3.05 -2.22 0.50
C TYR A 80 4.12 -1.18 0.87
N TYR A 81 5.02 -1.52 1.79
CA TYR A 81 6.03 -0.62 2.37
C TYR A 81 7.02 -0.01 1.37
N SER A 82 7.14 -0.55 0.16
CA SER A 82 7.87 0.12 -0.92
C SER A 82 7.29 1.50 -1.26
N ARG A 83 5.98 1.71 -1.03
CA ARG A 83 5.35 3.04 -1.16
C ARG A 83 5.93 4.02 -0.16
N ALA A 84 6.05 3.66 1.11
CA ALA A 84 6.64 4.50 2.15
C ALA A 84 8.11 4.84 1.85
N ARG A 85 8.90 3.85 1.41
CA ARG A 85 10.30 4.06 1.03
C ARG A 85 10.44 4.99 -0.17
N ASN A 86 9.63 4.78 -1.20
CA ASN A 86 9.62 5.67 -2.38
C ASN A 86 9.07 7.06 -2.06
N LEU A 87 8.10 7.17 -1.15
CA LEU A 87 7.59 8.43 -0.63
C LEU A 87 8.74 9.21 0.02
N HIS A 88 9.45 8.59 0.96
CA HIS A 88 10.58 9.23 1.64
C HIS A 88 11.73 9.58 0.69
N LYS A 89 12.10 8.66 -0.22
CA LYS A 89 13.12 8.90 -1.24
C LYS A 89 12.76 10.10 -2.14
N THR A 90 11.50 10.19 -2.54
CA THR A 90 11.00 11.32 -3.34
C THR A 90 11.04 12.62 -2.55
N ALA A 91 10.65 12.62 -1.27
CA ALA A 91 10.72 13.81 -0.43
C ALA A 91 12.15 14.37 -0.36
N LYS A 92 13.15 13.49 -0.19
CA LYS A 92 14.58 13.86 -0.23
C LYS A 92 15.01 14.45 -1.57
N ILE A 93 14.60 13.82 -2.68
CA ILE A 93 14.88 14.35 -4.02
C ILE A 93 14.25 15.74 -4.21
N VAL A 94 13.05 15.97 -3.67
CA VAL A 94 12.40 17.29 -3.74
C VAL A 94 13.14 18.33 -2.91
N GLU A 95 13.61 17.98 -1.70
CA GLU A 95 14.47 18.87 -0.91
C GLU A 95 15.76 19.23 -1.67
N ASP A 96 16.46 18.23 -2.20
CA ASP A 96 17.78 18.41 -2.81
C ASP A 96 17.76 19.01 -4.22
N ALA A 97 16.92 18.47 -5.11
CA ALA A 97 16.93 18.81 -6.54
C ALA A 97 15.93 19.89 -6.93
N TYR A 98 14.91 20.11 -6.10
CA TYR A 98 13.86 21.09 -6.33
C TYR A 98 13.80 22.16 -5.22
N ASN A 99 14.84 22.27 -4.38
CA ASN A 99 14.94 23.24 -3.29
C ASN A 99 13.74 23.24 -2.33
N GLY A 100 13.12 22.08 -2.11
CA GLY A 100 11.93 21.94 -1.26
C GLY A 100 10.61 22.32 -1.94
N GLU A 101 10.62 22.73 -3.21
CA GLU A 101 9.41 23.02 -3.97
C GLU A 101 8.93 21.77 -4.71
N PHE A 102 7.82 21.19 -4.27
CA PHE A 102 7.30 19.98 -4.91
C PHE A 102 6.78 20.28 -6.33
N PRO A 103 7.25 19.56 -7.37
CA PRO A 103 6.89 19.86 -8.76
C PRO A 103 5.39 19.62 -9.02
N LYS A 104 4.83 20.38 -9.97
CA LYS A 104 3.39 20.33 -10.29
C LYS A 104 3.12 19.83 -11.71
N ASN A 105 4.08 19.93 -12.63
CA ASN A 105 3.89 19.47 -14.00
C ASN A 105 4.15 17.97 -14.12
N TYR A 106 3.47 17.34 -15.06
CA TYR A 106 3.54 15.91 -15.30
C TYR A 106 4.96 15.42 -15.60
N GLU A 107 5.72 16.17 -16.40
CA GLU A 107 7.04 15.77 -16.90
C GLU A 107 8.09 15.66 -15.78
N GLU A 108 8.03 16.53 -14.76
CA GLU A 108 8.87 16.42 -13.57
C GLU A 108 8.34 15.34 -12.62
N LEU A 109 7.02 15.31 -12.40
CA LEU A 109 6.39 14.37 -11.49
C LEU A 109 6.69 12.90 -11.87
N ILE A 110 6.62 12.55 -13.15
CA ILE A 110 6.79 11.18 -13.63
C ILE A 110 8.22 10.64 -13.44
N GLN A 111 9.20 11.51 -13.20
CA GLN A 111 10.59 11.11 -12.93
C GLN A 111 10.82 10.71 -11.46
N LEU A 112 9.90 11.08 -10.56
CA LEU A 112 10.07 10.87 -9.12
C LEU A 112 9.74 9.41 -8.71
N PRO A 113 10.55 8.80 -7.81
CA PRO A 113 10.33 7.42 -7.36
C PRO A 113 8.92 7.15 -6.82
N GLY A 114 8.24 6.16 -7.39
CA GLY A 114 6.89 5.77 -6.95
C GLY A 114 5.76 6.65 -7.49
N ILE A 115 6.08 7.66 -8.30
CA ILE A 115 5.09 8.42 -9.08
C ILE A 115 5.01 7.80 -10.49
N GLY A 116 3.92 7.09 -10.76
CA GLY A 116 3.61 6.58 -12.11
C GLY A 116 2.63 7.48 -12.86
N ASP A 117 2.29 7.11 -14.11
CA ASP A 117 1.39 7.86 -15.01
C ASP A 117 0.10 8.33 -14.31
N TYR A 118 -0.54 7.43 -13.56
CA TYR A 118 -1.74 7.76 -12.78
C TYR A 118 -1.49 8.90 -11.79
N THR A 119 -0.49 8.77 -10.92
CA THR A 119 -0.21 9.73 -9.85
C THR A 119 0.26 11.07 -10.43
N ALA A 120 1.11 11.04 -11.46
CA ALA A 120 1.55 12.25 -12.16
C ALA A 120 0.37 12.97 -12.84
N SER A 121 -0.51 12.24 -13.52
CA SER A 121 -1.72 12.80 -14.14
C SER A 121 -2.68 13.37 -13.09
N ALA A 122 -2.85 12.68 -11.96
CA ALA A 122 -3.72 13.13 -10.87
C ALA A 122 -3.20 14.44 -10.26
N ILE A 123 -1.94 14.50 -9.84
CA ILE A 123 -1.35 15.69 -9.22
C ILE A 123 -1.38 16.86 -10.20
N SER A 124 -0.85 16.69 -11.42
CA SER A 124 -0.74 17.78 -12.40
C SER A 124 -2.08 18.37 -12.81
N SER A 125 -3.08 17.52 -13.09
CA SER A 125 -4.43 18.00 -13.42
C SER A 125 -5.13 18.64 -12.22
N ILE A 126 -4.95 18.13 -11.00
CA ILE A 126 -5.59 18.72 -9.80
C ILE A 126 -4.92 20.05 -9.43
N CYS A 127 -3.59 20.13 -9.44
CA CYS A 127 -2.84 21.32 -9.04
C CYS A 127 -2.96 22.46 -10.05
N ILE A 128 -2.74 22.18 -11.33
CA ILE A 128 -2.55 23.21 -12.36
C ILE A 128 -3.36 22.96 -13.65
N ASP A 129 -4.33 22.04 -13.62
CA ASP A 129 -5.22 21.73 -14.73
C ASP A 129 -4.50 21.28 -16.02
N GLU A 130 -3.37 20.57 -15.88
CA GLU A 130 -2.71 19.98 -17.05
C GLU A 130 -3.59 18.92 -17.74
N PRO A 131 -3.48 18.78 -19.08
CA PRO A 131 -4.31 17.92 -19.91
C PRO A 131 -3.93 16.44 -19.83
N HIS A 132 -3.79 15.88 -18.62
CA HIS A 132 -3.49 14.47 -18.41
C HIS A 132 -4.64 13.73 -17.75
N ALA A 133 -5.23 12.77 -18.47
CA ALA A 133 -6.31 11.95 -17.94
C ALA A 133 -5.82 10.88 -16.96
N VAL A 134 -6.57 10.64 -15.88
CA VAL A 134 -6.28 9.56 -14.92
C VAL A 134 -6.91 8.24 -15.35
N VAL A 135 -6.19 7.13 -15.14
CA VAL A 135 -6.73 5.78 -15.32
C VAL A 135 -6.29 4.87 -14.17
N ASP A 136 -7.18 4.67 -13.20
CA ASP A 136 -7.00 3.72 -12.09
C ASP A 136 -7.95 2.51 -12.24
N GLY A 137 -7.94 1.61 -11.26
CA GLY A 137 -8.84 0.45 -11.24
C GLY A 137 -10.34 0.81 -11.24
N ASN A 138 -10.71 1.99 -10.76
CA ASN A 138 -12.08 2.49 -10.79
C ASN A 138 -12.47 2.96 -12.20
N VAL A 139 -11.59 3.72 -12.87
CA VAL A 139 -11.76 4.18 -14.25
C VAL A 139 -11.78 2.99 -15.22
N TYR A 140 -10.86 2.03 -15.11
CA TYR A 140 -10.88 0.81 -15.92
C TYR A 140 -12.23 0.09 -15.84
N ARG A 141 -12.79 -0.07 -14.65
CA ARG A 141 -14.08 -0.71 -14.44
C ARG A 141 -15.23 0.10 -15.02
N PHE A 142 -15.27 1.41 -14.76
CA PHE A 142 -16.35 2.26 -15.25
C PHE A 142 -16.35 2.32 -16.77
N TYR A 143 -15.20 2.59 -17.40
CA TYR A 143 -15.10 2.71 -18.85
C TYR A 143 -15.31 1.37 -19.56
N SER A 144 -14.80 0.25 -19.03
CA SER A 144 -15.10 -1.07 -19.62
C SER A 144 -16.59 -1.37 -19.63
N ARG A 145 -17.30 -1.07 -18.53
CA ARG A 145 -18.75 -1.24 -18.45
C ARG A 145 -19.52 -0.29 -19.38
N TYR A 146 -19.16 0.99 -19.37
CA TYR A 146 -19.89 2.00 -20.12
C TYR A 146 -19.72 1.83 -21.62
N PHE A 147 -18.49 1.61 -22.09
CA PHE A 147 -18.15 1.47 -23.51
C PHE A 147 -18.16 0.03 -24.03
N GLY A 148 -18.28 -0.97 -23.14
CA GLY A 148 -18.27 -2.38 -23.54
C GLY A 148 -16.90 -2.92 -23.94
N ILE A 149 -15.83 -2.39 -23.35
CA ILE A 149 -14.45 -2.77 -23.69
C ILE A 149 -14.07 -4.05 -22.94
N ASP A 150 -13.85 -5.13 -23.69
CA ASP A 150 -13.52 -6.46 -23.20
C ASP A 150 -12.01 -6.74 -23.15
N THR A 151 -11.17 -5.81 -23.61
CA THR A 151 -9.72 -5.89 -23.45
C THR A 151 -9.37 -6.09 -21.96
N PRO A 152 -8.65 -7.18 -21.59
CA PRO A 152 -8.34 -7.45 -20.20
C PRO A 152 -7.53 -6.32 -19.55
N VAL A 153 -8.03 -5.75 -18.45
CA VAL A 153 -7.50 -4.50 -17.87
C VAL A 153 -6.12 -4.65 -17.23
N ASN A 154 -5.66 -5.87 -17.01
CA ASN A 154 -4.30 -6.20 -16.56
C ASN A 154 -3.34 -6.54 -17.71
N SER A 155 -3.71 -6.28 -18.96
CA SER A 155 -2.83 -6.42 -20.13
C SER A 155 -2.09 -5.11 -20.45
N SER A 156 -0.96 -5.20 -21.16
CA SER A 156 -0.25 -4.01 -21.69
C SER A 156 -1.10 -3.23 -22.69
N LYS A 157 -1.90 -3.93 -23.51
CA LYS A 157 -2.82 -3.32 -24.49
C LYS A 157 -3.86 -2.42 -23.81
N ALA A 158 -4.45 -2.86 -22.70
CA ALA A 158 -5.44 -2.09 -21.97
C ALA A 158 -4.90 -0.73 -21.50
N LYS A 159 -3.64 -0.66 -21.08
CA LYS A 159 -3.03 0.62 -20.65
C LYS A 159 -3.11 1.68 -21.74
N LYS A 160 -2.72 1.33 -22.96
CA LYS A 160 -2.76 2.27 -24.11
C LYS A 160 -4.20 2.60 -24.51
N GLU A 161 -5.06 1.59 -24.63
CA GLU A 161 -6.45 1.76 -25.06
C GLU A 161 -7.24 2.66 -24.10
N PHE A 162 -7.19 2.37 -22.80
CA PHE A 162 -7.92 3.16 -21.81
C PHE A 162 -7.33 4.55 -21.62
N LYS A 163 -6.00 4.72 -21.72
CA LYS A 163 -5.39 6.05 -21.66
C LYS A 163 -5.83 6.92 -22.84
N MET A 164 -5.82 6.39 -24.07
CA MET A 164 -6.30 7.13 -25.26
C MET A 164 -7.77 7.52 -25.11
N LEU A 165 -8.62 6.60 -24.66
CA LEU A 165 -10.03 6.89 -24.42
C LEU A 165 -10.23 7.94 -23.31
N ALA A 166 -9.52 7.80 -22.19
CA ALA A 166 -9.62 8.74 -21.08
C ALA A 166 -9.16 10.14 -21.51
N GLN A 167 -8.11 10.22 -22.32
CA GLN A 167 -7.62 11.47 -22.89
C GLN A 167 -8.64 12.09 -23.86
N ASP A 168 -9.29 11.27 -24.69
CA ASP A 168 -10.31 11.70 -25.64
C ASP A 168 -11.58 12.26 -24.95
N LEU A 169 -11.87 11.77 -23.74
CA LEU A 169 -12.98 12.20 -22.89
C LEU A 169 -12.63 13.36 -21.96
N LEU A 170 -11.35 13.71 -21.82
CA LEU A 170 -10.92 14.78 -20.93
C LEU A 170 -11.44 16.15 -21.45
N PRO A 171 -12.07 16.98 -20.60
CA PRO A 171 -12.57 18.29 -21.03
C PRO A 171 -11.44 19.30 -21.27
N ALA A 172 -11.79 20.41 -21.95
CA ALA A 172 -10.85 21.49 -22.24
C ALA A 172 -10.54 22.42 -21.05
N ALA A 173 -11.28 22.28 -19.95
CA ALA A 173 -11.09 22.96 -18.67
C ALA A 173 -11.66 22.07 -17.56
N GLU A 174 -11.35 22.37 -16.30
CA GLU A 174 -11.82 21.60 -15.13
C GLU A 174 -11.38 20.12 -15.18
N ARG A 175 -10.20 19.86 -15.74
CA ARG A 175 -9.61 18.52 -15.91
C ARG A 175 -9.34 17.86 -14.57
N GLY A 176 -8.82 18.62 -13.61
CA GLY A 176 -8.60 18.13 -12.26
C GLY A 176 -9.91 17.72 -11.56
N GLU A 177 -11.00 18.45 -11.81
CA GLU A 177 -12.32 18.12 -11.28
C GLU A 177 -12.92 16.92 -12.01
N PHE A 178 -12.82 16.86 -13.34
CA PHE A 178 -13.27 15.72 -14.13
C PHE A 178 -12.53 14.42 -13.77
N ASN A 179 -11.21 14.48 -13.58
CA ASN A 179 -10.40 13.34 -13.15
C ASN A 179 -10.85 12.85 -11.76
N GLN A 180 -11.09 13.75 -10.81
CA GLN A 180 -11.64 13.35 -9.51
C GLN A 180 -13.06 12.78 -9.65
N ALA A 181 -13.89 13.36 -10.52
CA ALA A 181 -15.26 12.93 -10.75
C ALA A 181 -15.32 11.50 -11.31
N VAL A 182 -14.46 11.14 -12.27
CA VAL A 182 -14.43 9.78 -12.82
C VAL A 182 -13.97 8.75 -11.80
N MET A 183 -12.95 9.09 -10.99
CA MET A 183 -12.46 8.22 -9.91
C MET A 183 -13.54 8.02 -8.84
N GLU A 184 -14.18 9.09 -8.40
CA GLU A 184 -15.25 9.07 -7.41
C GLU A 184 -16.47 8.29 -7.91
N PHE A 185 -16.86 8.48 -9.17
CA PHE A 185 -17.99 7.78 -9.80
C PHE A 185 -17.74 6.27 -9.84
N GLY A 186 -16.56 5.87 -10.29
CA GLY A 186 -16.16 4.46 -10.27
C GLY A 186 -16.16 3.89 -8.84
N SER A 187 -15.63 4.63 -7.88
CA SER A 187 -15.52 4.21 -6.48
C SER A 187 -16.88 4.09 -5.77
N ARG A 188 -17.76 5.09 -5.90
CA ARG A 188 -19.01 5.19 -5.13
C ARG A 188 -20.23 4.62 -5.84
N HIS A 189 -20.30 4.75 -7.16
CA HIS A 189 -21.52 4.48 -7.92
C HIS A 189 -21.37 3.24 -8.79
N CYS A 190 -20.38 3.22 -9.69
CA CYS A 190 -20.06 2.05 -10.53
C CYS A 190 -19.18 1.04 -9.77
N ARG A 191 -19.66 0.58 -8.60
CA ARG A 191 -18.92 -0.29 -7.66
C ARG A 191 -18.66 -1.68 -8.26
N PRO A 192 -17.62 -2.41 -7.80
CA PRO A 192 -17.33 -3.76 -8.29
C PRO A 192 -18.52 -4.73 -8.18
N LYS A 193 -19.15 -4.76 -7.00
CA LYS A 193 -20.36 -5.54 -6.72
C LYS A 193 -21.54 -4.61 -6.52
N SER A 194 -22.71 -5.02 -6.99
CA SER A 194 -23.98 -4.28 -6.84
C SER A 194 -23.84 -2.78 -7.20
N PRO A 195 -23.41 -2.45 -8.44
CA PRO A 195 -23.36 -1.06 -8.89
C PRO A 195 -24.77 -0.44 -8.87
N GLY A 196 -24.85 0.87 -8.63
CA GLY A 196 -26.13 1.61 -8.54
C GLY A 196 -26.79 1.86 -9.90
N CYS A 197 -26.90 0.85 -10.77
CA CYS A 197 -27.26 1.03 -12.17
C CYS A 197 -28.66 1.62 -12.40
N GLU A 198 -29.62 1.34 -11.53
CA GLU A 198 -31.00 1.85 -11.66
C GLU A 198 -31.08 3.37 -11.58
N SER A 199 -30.31 3.99 -10.69
CA SER A 199 -30.23 5.44 -10.50
C SER A 199 -29.05 6.09 -11.21
N CYS A 200 -28.36 5.35 -12.08
CA CYS A 200 -27.16 5.80 -12.75
C CYS A 200 -27.47 6.83 -13.84
N VAL A 201 -26.82 8.00 -13.78
CA VAL A 201 -26.96 9.07 -14.80
C VAL A 201 -26.51 8.65 -16.23
N PHE A 202 -25.81 7.52 -16.31
CA PHE A 202 -25.34 6.89 -17.54
C PHE A 202 -26.11 5.62 -17.92
N SER A 203 -27.11 5.18 -17.15
CA SER A 203 -27.79 3.88 -17.32
C SER A 203 -28.28 3.66 -18.76
N SER A 204 -28.96 4.64 -19.35
CA SER A 204 -29.52 4.58 -20.70
C SER A 204 -28.49 4.45 -21.83
N SER A 205 -27.22 4.78 -21.56
CA SER A 205 -26.12 4.77 -22.54
C SER A 205 -25.00 3.78 -22.18
N CYS A 206 -25.08 3.15 -21.01
CA CYS A 206 -24.09 2.18 -20.55
C CYS A 206 -24.30 0.82 -21.23
N PHE A 207 -23.30 0.38 -22.00
CA PHE A 207 -23.32 -0.91 -22.69
C PHE A 207 -23.61 -2.07 -21.72
N ALA A 208 -22.82 -2.19 -20.66
CA ALA A 208 -22.93 -3.33 -19.75
C ALA A 208 -24.27 -3.37 -19.01
N HIS A 209 -24.88 -2.22 -18.72
CA HIS A 209 -26.21 -2.20 -18.12
C HIS A 209 -27.28 -2.64 -19.12
N ARG A 210 -27.27 -2.06 -20.34
CA ARG A 210 -28.24 -2.37 -21.41
C ARG A 210 -28.28 -3.86 -21.78
N TYR A 211 -27.13 -4.54 -21.71
CA TYR A 211 -27.01 -5.95 -22.06
C TYR A 211 -26.94 -6.90 -20.85
N GLY A 212 -27.13 -6.41 -19.61
CA GLY A 212 -27.06 -7.26 -18.41
C GLY A 212 -25.68 -7.88 -18.16
N LYS A 213 -24.60 -7.21 -18.54
CA LYS A 213 -23.20 -7.69 -18.48
C LYS A 213 -22.34 -7.00 -17.42
N THR A 214 -22.91 -6.25 -16.48
CA THR A 214 -22.14 -5.47 -15.49
C THR A 214 -21.15 -6.31 -14.69
N ASP A 215 -21.49 -7.56 -14.39
CA ASP A 215 -20.64 -8.49 -13.62
C ASP A 215 -19.55 -9.18 -14.45
N GLN A 216 -19.60 -9.03 -15.79
CA GLN A 216 -18.59 -9.55 -16.72
C GLN A 216 -17.43 -8.56 -16.95
N PHE A 217 -17.58 -7.31 -16.52
CA PHE A 217 -16.59 -6.25 -16.69
C PHE A 217 -16.07 -5.72 -15.34
N PRO A 218 -14.78 -5.35 -15.24
CA PRO A 218 -13.76 -5.45 -16.29
C PRO A 218 -13.26 -6.89 -16.46
N VAL A 219 -12.91 -7.25 -17.69
CA VAL A 219 -12.24 -8.52 -17.99
C VAL A 219 -10.83 -8.51 -17.40
N LYS A 220 -10.39 -9.64 -16.83
CA LYS A 220 -9.04 -9.82 -16.27
C LYS A 220 -8.45 -11.16 -16.71
N ILE A 221 -7.16 -11.18 -17.04
CA ILE A 221 -6.37 -12.41 -17.19
C ILE A 221 -6.24 -13.07 -15.81
N ARG A 222 -6.38 -14.40 -15.72
CA ARG A 222 -6.26 -15.17 -14.46
C ARG A 222 -4.94 -14.91 -13.74
N LYS A 223 -4.98 -14.89 -12.40
CA LYS A 223 -3.88 -14.53 -11.50
C LYS A 223 -2.73 -15.54 -11.50
N GLN A 224 -1.56 -15.03 -11.12
CA GLN A 224 -0.33 -15.76 -10.82
C GLN A 224 -0.52 -16.76 -9.66
N LYS A 225 0.24 -17.86 -9.68
CA LYS A 225 0.26 -18.88 -8.62
C LYS A 225 0.74 -18.26 -7.31
N ILE A 226 -0.03 -18.42 -6.24
CA ILE A 226 0.34 -17.96 -4.89
C ILE A 226 1.42 -18.92 -4.35
N ARG A 227 2.54 -18.37 -3.88
CA ARG A 227 3.62 -19.14 -3.22
C ARG A 227 3.31 -19.31 -1.73
N ASN A 228 3.59 -20.47 -1.15
CA ASN A 228 3.61 -20.65 0.31
C ASN A 228 5.05 -20.53 0.81
N ARG A 229 5.25 -19.89 1.95
CA ARG A 229 6.53 -19.80 2.69
C ARG A 229 6.28 -20.16 4.15
N TYR A 230 7.24 -20.83 4.78
CA TYR A 230 7.10 -21.31 6.15
C TYR A 230 8.19 -20.66 7.02
N PHE A 231 7.75 -19.71 7.86
CA PHE A 231 8.61 -18.84 8.65
C PHE A 231 8.63 -19.31 10.10
N ASN A 232 9.83 -19.53 10.64
CA ASN A 232 10.04 -19.77 12.06
C ASN A 232 10.74 -18.55 12.65
N TYR A 233 9.97 -17.69 13.31
CA TYR A 233 10.50 -16.53 14.03
C TYR A 233 10.94 -16.96 15.42
N LEU A 234 12.14 -16.54 15.82
CA LEU A 234 12.79 -16.95 17.06
C LEU A 234 12.85 -15.75 18.00
N LEU A 235 11.96 -15.69 18.99
CA LEU A 235 12.05 -14.71 20.06
C LEU A 235 13.14 -15.15 21.05
N VAL A 236 14.36 -14.69 20.81
CA VAL A 236 15.50 -14.91 21.71
C VAL A 236 15.51 -13.82 22.78
N GLN A 237 15.39 -14.21 24.04
CA GLN A 237 15.37 -13.31 25.19
C GLN A 237 16.55 -13.58 26.14
N SER A 238 17.11 -12.53 26.73
CA SER A 238 18.11 -12.66 27.78
C SER A 238 17.46 -13.18 29.06
N ASN A 239 18.25 -13.81 29.94
CA ASN A 239 17.74 -14.34 31.22
C ASN A 239 17.04 -13.32 32.12
N ASP A 240 17.42 -12.05 32.06
CA ASP A 240 16.78 -10.97 32.81
C ASP A 240 15.54 -10.41 32.09
N ASN A 241 15.19 -10.97 30.93
CA ASN A 241 14.09 -10.60 30.04
C ASN A 241 14.10 -9.13 29.58
N ASN A 242 15.24 -8.43 29.71
CA ASN A 242 15.34 -7.02 29.35
C ASN A 242 15.74 -6.79 27.90
N ARG A 243 16.33 -7.78 27.22
CA ARG A 243 16.79 -7.65 25.84
C ARG A 243 16.32 -8.79 24.96
N ILE A 244 16.04 -8.46 23.71
CA ILE A 244 15.67 -9.42 22.68
C ILE A 244 16.45 -9.22 21.39
N LEU A 245 16.68 -10.30 20.65
CA LEU A 245 17.27 -10.20 19.32
C LEU A 245 16.23 -9.77 18.30
N MET A 246 16.53 -8.68 17.58
CA MET A 246 15.81 -8.26 16.40
C MET A 246 16.79 -7.74 15.36
N ARG A 247 16.44 -7.90 14.09
CA ARG A 247 17.25 -7.43 12.96
C ARG A 247 16.40 -6.69 11.96
N LYS A 248 17.03 -5.77 11.23
CA LYS A 248 16.42 -5.11 10.08
C LYS A 248 16.56 -5.98 8.83
N ARG A 249 15.48 -6.14 8.06
CA ARG A 249 15.49 -6.86 6.77
C ARG A 249 16.13 -6.01 5.67
N GLU A 250 17.45 -6.09 5.52
CA GLU A 250 18.20 -5.30 4.53
C GLU A 250 18.02 -5.81 3.08
N HIS A 251 17.83 -7.12 2.90
CA HIS A 251 17.71 -7.72 1.57
C HIS A 251 16.39 -7.36 0.86
N SER A 252 16.43 -7.36 -0.48
CA SER A 252 15.24 -7.12 -1.29
C SER A 252 14.29 -8.32 -1.24
N ASP A 253 13.33 -8.26 -0.33
CA ASP A 253 12.21 -9.21 -0.17
C ASP A 253 10.99 -8.44 0.38
N ILE A 254 9.93 -9.17 0.75
CA ILE A 254 8.86 -8.62 1.57
C ILE A 254 9.41 -7.96 2.83
N TRP A 255 8.71 -6.91 3.26
CA TRP A 255 9.01 -6.19 4.49
C TRP A 255 10.43 -5.64 4.57
N GLN A 256 11.08 -5.41 3.42
CA GLN A 256 12.37 -4.75 3.35
C GLN A 256 12.38 -3.46 4.19
N ASN A 257 13.45 -3.29 4.97
CA ASN A 257 13.73 -2.24 5.94
C ASN A 257 12.83 -2.23 7.18
N LEU A 258 11.96 -3.23 7.36
CA LEU A 258 11.29 -3.48 8.64
C LEU A 258 12.16 -4.35 9.55
N TYR A 259 11.89 -4.25 10.85
CA TYR A 259 12.50 -5.08 11.87
C TYR A 259 11.72 -6.37 12.06
N GLU A 260 12.44 -7.42 12.44
CA GLU A 260 11.90 -8.73 12.74
C GLU A 260 12.77 -9.48 13.73
N PHE A 261 12.21 -10.52 14.35
CA PHE A 261 12.99 -11.51 15.07
C PHE A 261 13.89 -12.30 14.11
N PRO A 262 14.98 -12.93 14.61
CA PRO A 262 15.70 -13.94 13.84
C PRO A 262 14.74 -14.92 13.18
N LEU A 263 14.96 -15.19 11.90
CA LEU A 263 14.06 -15.97 11.06
C LEU A 263 14.81 -17.14 10.45
N VAL A 264 14.24 -18.33 10.60
CA VAL A 264 14.59 -19.55 9.86
C VAL A 264 13.44 -19.91 8.92
N GLU A 265 13.68 -19.83 7.60
CA GLU A 265 12.70 -20.24 6.60
C GLU A 265 12.87 -21.73 6.26
N THR A 266 11.75 -22.44 6.24
CA THR A 266 11.69 -23.89 5.96
C THR A 266 10.83 -24.17 4.72
N GLN A 267 10.91 -25.37 4.17
CA GLN A 267 10.12 -25.76 3.00
C GLN A 267 8.66 -26.10 3.34
N LEU A 268 8.42 -26.53 4.58
CA LEU A 268 7.13 -26.97 5.12
C LEU A 268 7.04 -26.55 6.59
N SER A 269 5.83 -26.59 7.15
CA SER A 269 5.63 -26.40 8.60
C SER A 269 6.39 -27.47 9.40
N VAL A 270 6.94 -27.07 10.54
CA VAL A 270 7.76 -27.90 11.41
C VAL A 270 7.12 -28.02 12.80
N ASP A 271 7.34 -29.12 13.51
CA ASP A 271 6.90 -29.30 14.89
C ASP A 271 7.98 -28.87 15.90
N ASP A 272 7.67 -29.02 17.20
CA ASP A 272 8.55 -28.69 18.32
C ASP A 272 9.81 -29.56 18.40
N LYS A 273 9.91 -30.64 17.61
CA LYS A 273 11.05 -31.58 17.58
C LYS A 273 11.96 -31.39 16.38
N SER A 274 11.81 -30.29 15.65
CA SER A 274 12.59 -30.02 14.45
C SER A 274 14.07 -29.79 14.77
N GLU A 275 14.89 -30.83 14.56
CA GLU A 275 16.36 -30.78 14.69
C GLU A 275 16.98 -29.61 13.90
N TYR A 276 16.44 -29.31 12.71
CA TYR A 276 16.92 -28.19 11.90
C TYR A 276 16.76 -26.82 12.60
N ILE A 277 15.68 -26.62 13.37
CA ILE A 277 15.50 -25.35 14.11
C ILE A 277 16.48 -25.30 15.28
N THR A 278 16.66 -26.42 15.98
CA THR A 278 17.63 -26.55 17.06
C THR A 278 19.05 -26.25 16.57
N ASP A 279 19.46 -26.81 15.43
CA ASP A 279 20.79 -26.56 14.83
C ASP A 279 21.00 -25.08 14.48
N GLN A 280 19.97 -24.43 13.91
CA GLN A 280 20.02 -23.00 13.60
C GLN A 280 20.08 -22.13 14.86
N LEU A 281 19.39 -22.50 15.94
CA LEU A 281 19.50 -21.82 17.22
C LEU A 281 20.88 -21.94 17.84
N SER A 282 21.49 -23.13 17.80
CA SER A 282 22.87 -23.33 18.23
C SER A 282 23.87 -22.46 17.47
N GLU A 283 23.65 -22.25 16.15
CA GLU A 283 24.48 -21.35 15.34
C GLU A 283 24.28 -19.88 15.74
N ILE A 284 23.03 -19.43 15.89
CA ILE A 284 22.67 -18.05 16.30
C ILE A 284 23.26 -17.72 17.68
N LEU A 285 23.17 -18.67 18.62
CA LEU A 285 23.63 -18.52 20.00
C LEU A 285 25.10 -18.94 20.20
N LYS A 286 25.84 -19.21 19.11
CA LYS A 286 27.27 -19.56 19.14
C LYS A 286 27.61 -20.74 20.07
N GLY A 287 26.68 -21.68 20.23
CA GLY A 287 26.84 -22.87 21.07
C GLY A 287 26.49 -22.71 22.55
N ASP A 288 25.98 -21.54 22.97
CA ASP A 288 25.46 -21.36 24.33
C ASP A 288 24.22 -22.23 24.58
N SER A 289 23.96 -22.54 25.84
CA SER A 289 22.80 -23.32 26.26
C SER A 289 21.51 -22.52 26.15
N PHE A 290 20.47 -23.14 25.62
CA PHE A 290 19.14 -22.53 25.50
C PHE A 290 18.03 -23.54 25.79
N HIS A 291 16.87 -22.99 26.15
CA HIS A 291 15.60 -23.71 26.16
C HIS A 291 14.67 -23.08 25.12
N ALA A 292 14.13 -23.89 24.20
CA ALA A 292 13.25 -23.42 23.14
C ALA A 292 11.95 -24.21 23.07
N TYR A 293 10.83 -23.51 22.89
CA TYR A 293 9.51 -24.11 22.71
C TYR A 293 8.64 -23.28 21.75
N LEU A 294 7.65 -23.93 21.14
CA LEU A 294 6.69 -23.27 20.26
C LEU A 294 5.67 -22.48 21.07
N PHE A 295 5.50 -21.19 20.73
CA PHE A 295 4.40 -20.37 21.23
C PHE A 295 3.07 -20.80 20.60
N ASN A 296 3.08 -21.03 19.28
CA ASN A 296 1.91 -21.48 18.52
C ASN A 296 2.17 -22.84 17.86
N GLN A 297 1.30 -23.81 18.14
CA GLN A 297 1.37 -25.17 17.58
C GLN A 297 0.91 -25.19 16.11
N ASP A 298 -0.19 -24.50 15.80
CA ASP A 298 -0.70 -24.33 14.44
C ASP A 298 -0.08 -23.10 13.77
N ASP A 299 0.11 -23.17 12.45
CA ASP A 299 0.66 -22.05 11.68
C ASP A 299 -0.27 -20.83 11.69
N ILE A 300 0.27 -19.68 12.09
CA ILE A 300 -0.39 -18.39 11.89
C ILE A 300 -0.22 -18.01 10.42
N THR A 301 -1.31 -17.99 9.65
CA THR A 301 -1.24 -17.68 8.21
C THR A 301 -1.41 -16.18 7.94
N HIS A 302 -0.34 -15.53 7.50
CA HIS A 302 -0.38 -14.16 6.98
C HIS A 302 -0.49 -14.13 5.44
N LYS A 303 -1.56 -13.54 4.91
CA LYS A 303 -1.86 -13.54 3.47
C LYS A 303 -1.38 -12.25 2.79
N LEU A 304 -0.41 -12.37 1.88
CA LEU A 304 -0.01 -11.32 0.95
C LEU A 304 -0.60 -11.58 -0.44
N SER A 305 -0.62 -10.54 -1.28
CA SER A 305 -1.24 -10.60 -2.61
C SER A 305 -0.64 -11.66 -3.56
N HIS A 306 0.63 -12.04 -3.36
CA HIS A 306 1.37 -12.97 -4.22
C HIS A 306 1.92 -14.20 -3.45
N GLN A 307 1.80 -14.23 -2.12
CA GLN A 307 2.30 -15.31 -1.30
C GLN A 307 1.57 -15.40 0.04
N HIS A 308 1.47 -16.60 0.59
CA HIS A 308 1.01 -16.84 1.96
C HIS A 308 2.20 -17.24 2.81
N ILE A 309 2.31 -16.61 3.96
CA ILE A 309 3.34 -16.88 4.94
C ILE A 309 2.67 -17.66 6.06
N HIS A 310 3.17 -18.84 6.33
CA HIS A 310 2.76 -19.71 7.42
C HIS A 310 3.82 -19.57 8.51
N THR A 311 3.41 -19.14 9.70
CA THR A 311 4.36 -18.69 10.71
C THR A 311 4.23 -19.46 12.01
N LYS A 312 5.37 -19.87 12.55
CA LYS A 312 5.55 -20.30 13.92
C LYS A 312 6.49 -19.36 14.66
N PHE A 313 6.14 -19.06 15.90
CA PHE A 313 6.99 -18.34 16.85
C PHE A 313 7.56 -19.32 17.85
N TRP A 314 8.87 -19.24 18.04
CA TRP A 314 9.63 -20.00 19.01
C TRP A 314 10.08 -19.04 20.11
N ILE A 315 9.79 -19.40 21.35
CA ILE A 315 10.34 -18.70 22.51
C ILE A 315 11.66 -19.37 22.85
N VAL A 316 12.70 -18.58 23.01
CA VAL A 316 14.07 -19.06 23.24
C VAL A 316 14.65 -18.31 24.43
N GLU A 317 14.80 -19.03 25.53
CA GLU A 317 15.41 -18.58 26.77
C GLU A 317 16.88 -18.99 26.75
N THR A 318 17.79 -18.04 27.00
CA THR A 318 19.24 -18.28 26.95
C THR A 318 20.01 -17.45 27.96
N ASP A 319 21.10 -18.04 28.46
CA ASP A 319 22.11 -17.39 29.29
C ASP A 319 23.09 -16.54 28.47
N SER A 320 23.00 -16.58 27.14
CA SER A 320 23.85 -15.82 26.21
C SER A 320 23.85 -14.31 26.48
N ASP A 321 25.01 -13.68 26.29
CA ASP A 321 25.09 -12.22 26.25
C ASP A 321 24.42 -11.68 24.98
N LEU A 322 23.26 -11.03 25.14
CA LEU A 322 22.52 -10.35 24.07
C LEU A 322 22.84 -8.84 24.03
N SER A 323 24.11 -8.47 24.19
CA SER A 323 24.56 -7.08 24.20
C SER A 323 24.30 -6.34 22.88
N ASP A 324 24.13 -7.06 21.76
CA ASP A 324 23.70 -6.55 20.45
C ASP A 324 22.17 -6.55 20.25
N GLY A 325 21.41 -7.09 21.20
CA GLY A 325 19.95 -7.09 21.21
C GLY A 325 19.33 -5.73 21.49
N ILE A 326 18.02 -5.62 21.31
CA ILE A 326 17.23 -4.43 21.58
C ILE A 326 16.62 -4.53 22.98
N ASP A 327 16.63 -3.43 23.73
CA ASP A 327 15.90 -3.33 25.00
C ASP A 327 14.39 -3.51 24.78
N VAL A 328 13.74 -4.37 25.56
CA VAL A 328 12.31 -4.69 25.41
C VAL A 328 11.44 -3.44 25.46
N SER A 329 11.79 -2.45 26.29
CA SER A 329 11.07 -1.17 26.38
C SER A 329 11.10 -0.37 25.08
N MET A 330 12.08 -0.61 24.21
CA MET A 330 12.29 0.09 22.94
C MET A 330 11.67 -0.62 21.73
N VAL A 331 11.20 -1.87 21.88
CA VAL A 331 10.68 -2.71 20.77
C VAL A 331 9.59 -2.00 19.97
N ASN A 332 8.71 -1.27 20.66
CA ASN A 332 7.62 -0.53 20.03
C ASN A 332 8.07 0.63 19.14
N GLN A 333 9.33 1.07 19.23
CA GLN A 333 9.87 2.14 18.38
C GLN A 333 10.30 1.64 17.00
N TYR A 334 10.45 0.33 16.84
CA TYR A 334 10.88 -0.28 15.60
C TYR A 334 9.66 -0.59 14.71
N PRO A 335 9.74 -0.30 13.40
CA PRO A 335 8.68 -0.63 12.46
C PRO A 335 8.74 -2.11 12.11
N VAL A 336 7.69 -2.85 12.43
CA VAL A 336 7.60 -4.30 12.21
C VAL A 336 6.42 -4.64 11.29
N PRO A 337 6.39 -5.81 10.63
CA PRO A 337 5.19 -6.31 9.98
C PRO A 337 4.04 -6.47 10.96
N VAL A 338 2.78 -6.36 10.50
CA VAL A 338 1.57 -6.61 11.32
C VAL A 338 1.64 -7.96 12.02
N LEU A 339 2.10 -8.99 11.32
CA LEU A 339 2.30 -10.33 11.90
C LEU A 339 3.17 -10.33 13.17
N ILE A 340 4.26 -9.55 13.18
CA ILE A 340 5.17 -9.46 14.33
C ILE A 340 4.59 -8.51 15.38
N GLN A 341 3.92 -7.43 14.96
CA GLN A 341 3.23 -6.52 15.88
C GLN A 341 2.17 -7.24 16.70
N ASP A 342 1.35 -8.07 16.04
CA ASP A 342 0.27 -8.83 16.68
C ASP A 342 0.87 -9.81 17.70
N PHE A 343 1.98 -10.49 17.35
CA PHE A 343 2.69 -11.36 18.27
C PHE A 343 3.30 -10.61 19.47
N ILE A 344 3.94 -9.45 19.25
CA ILE A 344 4.50 -8.59 20.32
C ILE A 344 3.40 -8.22 21.33
N GLU A 345 2.20 -7.91 20.83
CA GLU A 345 1.03 -7.58 21.65
C GLU A 345 0.49 -8.80 22.40
N GLU A 346 0.35 -9.94 21.72
CA GLU A 346 -0.20 -11.16 22.30
C GLU A 346 0.72 -11.78 23.35
N TYR A 347 2.03 -11.79 23.08
CA TYR A 347 3.04 -12.30 24.03
C TYR A 347 3.22 -11.38 25.24
N GLY A 348 2.91 -10.08 25.09
CA GLY A 348 3.08 -9.11 26.18
C GLY A 348 4.50 -8.55 26.29
N LEU A 349 5.18 -8.31 25.16
CA LEU A 349 6.46 -7.57 25.14
C LEU A 349 6.27 -6.06 25.39
N LYS A 350 5.02 -5.60 25.56
CA LYS A 350 4.69 -4.22 25.90
C LYS A 350 4.45 -4.13 27.41
N GLU A 351 5.33 -3.47 28.14
CA GLU A 351 4.99 -2.89 29.43
C GLU A 351 4.22 -1.58 29.27
#